data_AF-A0A818KHN6-F1
#
_entry.id   AF-A0A818KHN6-F1
#
_cell.length_a   1.000
_cell.length_b   1.000
_cell.length_c   1.000
_cell.angle_alpha   90.00
_cell.angle_beta   90.00
_cell.angle_gamma   90.00
#
_symmetry.space_group_name_H-M   'P 1'
#
loop_
_entity.id
_entity.type
_entity.pdbx_description
1 polymer ?
#
loop_
_entity_poly.entity_id
_entity_poly.type
_entity_poly.pdbx_seq_one_letter_code
_entity_poly.pdbx_strand_id
1 'polypeptide(L)'
;MTLQRMQRLNRLPEETHIKGFRVMRESDVPKAFALLTQYLKKFDLAPIFTQEEFEYLCQNRSNIVSSFVVEQEDGEITDFISYYHLSSTIMNHQQYNTLNACYMYYHAASRTPLPDLVNDCLIHAHNNDFDVFNALDLMDNKEFLEKLKFGVGDGNLQYYIYNWRCSQMNPEKVALLLQ
;
A
#
# COMPACT_ATOMS: atom_id res chain seq x y z
N MET A 1 9.56 6.74 -26.80
CA MET A 1 9.07 5.47 -26.21
C MET A 1 7.73 5.15 -26.87
N THR A 2 7.50 3.96 -27.43
CA THR A 2 6.24 3.63 -28.12
C THR A 2 5.23 3.00 -27.16
N LEU A 3 3.93 3.05 -27.48
CA LEU A 3 2.86 2.47 -26.65
C LEU A 3 3.08 0.98 -26.38
N GLN A 4 3.38 0.19 -27.41
CA GLN A 4 3.67 -1.25 -27.26
C GLN A 4 4.87 -1.50 -26.34
N ARG A 5 5.90 -0.65 -26.40
CA ARG A 5 7.06 -0.76 -25.52
C ARG A 5 6.70 -0.42 -24.08
N MET A 6 5.80 0.55 -23.85
CA MET A 6 5.29 0.88 -22.51
C MET A 6 4.45 -0.25 -21.92
N GLN A 7 3.52 -0.80 -22.70
CA GLN A 7 2.71 -1.95 -22.27
C GLN A 7 3.60 -3.13 -21.89
N ARG A 8 4.62 -3.45 -22.71
CA ARG A 8 5.56 -4.53 -22.40
C ARG A 8 6.41 -4.24 -21.16
N LEU A 9 6.80 -2.97 -20.96
CA LEU A 9 7.63 -2.57 -19.82
C LEU A 9 6.86 -2.68 -18.49
N ASN A 10 5.57 -2.32 -18.50
CA ASN A 10 4.72 -2.27 -17.31
C ASN A 10 3.83 -3.53 -17.14
N ARG A 11 4.03 -4.56 -17.98
CA ARG A 11 3.25 -5.79 -17.88
C ARG A 11 3.53 -6.50 -16.56
N LEU A 12 2.46 -6.87 -15.87
CA LEU A 12 2.50 -7.71 -14.68
C LEU A 12 2.08 -9.15 -15.03
N PRO A 13 2.48 -10.15 -14.23
CA PRO A 13 1.93 -11.51 -14.28
C PRO A 13 0.42 -11.55 -13.99
N GLU A 14 -0.23 -12.65 -14.37
CA GLU A 14 -1.66 -12.88 -14.07
C GLU A 14 -1.88 -13.44 -12.66
N GLU A 15 -0.91 -14.18 -12.13
CA GLU A 15 -0.99 -14.82 -10.80
C GLU A 15 0.06 -14.25 -9.85
N THR A 16 -0.32 -14.14 -8.57
CA THR A 16 0.58 -13.77 -7.47
C THR A 16 1.59 -14.89 -7.21
N HIS A 17 2.82 -14.54 -6.81
CA HIS A 17 3.90 -15.51 -6.66
C HIS A 17 4.12 -15.97 -5.21
N ILE A 18 3.75 -15.16 -4.23
CA ILE A 18 3.91 -15.48 -2.81
C ILE A 18 2.87 -16.54 -2.41
N LYS A 19 3.38 -17.68 -1.94
CA LYS A 19 2.52 -18.74 -1.40
C LYS A 19 1.81 -18.23 -0.14
N GLY A 20 0.49 -18.42 -0.09
CA GLY A 20 -0.32 -17.99 1.05
C GLY A 20 -0.70 -16.51 1.04
N PHE A 21 -0.35 -15.75 -0.01
CA PHE A 21 -0.89 -14.41 -0.23
C PHE A 21 -2.39 -14.50 -0.48
N ARG A 22 -3.18 -13.88 0.40
CA ARG A 22 -4.65 -13.89 0.30
C ARG A 22 -5.26 -12.65 0.95
N VAL A 23 -6.52 -12.41 0.62
CA VAL A 23 -7.33 -11.36 1.25
C VAL A 23 -7.41 -11.59 2.77
N MET A 24 -7.24 -10.52 3.54
CA MET A 24 -7.35 -10.52 5.00
C MET A 24 -8.79 -10.79 5.43
N ARG A 25 -8.97 -11.77 6.33
CA ARG A 25 -10.25 -12.12 6.95
C ARG A 25 -10.37 -11.47 8.34
N GLU A 26 -11.57 -11.41 8.88
CA GLU A 26 -11.82 -10.90 10.24
C GLU A 26 -11.02 -11.65 11.32
N SER A 27 -10.84 -12.96 11.15
CA SER A 27 -10.02 -13.78 12.07
C SER A 27 -8.54 -13.40 12.09
N ASP A 28 -8.04 -12.75 11.03
CA ASP A 28 -6.63 -12.37 10.89
C ASP A 28 -6.33 -11.00 11.50
N VAL A 29 -7.37 -10.19 11.76
CA VAL A 29 -7.25 -8.80 12.25
C VAL A 29 -6.35 -8.69 13.48
N PRO A 30 -6.48 -9.53 14.53
CA PRO A 30 -5.61 -9.41 15.71
C PRO A 30 -4.13 -9.65 15.40
N LYS A 31 -3.82 -10.60 14.49
CA LYS A 31 -2.45 -10.91 14.09
C LYS A 31 -1.86 -9.81 13.21
N ALA A 32 -2.61 -9.34 12.22
CA ALA A 32 -2.20 -8.24 11.34
C ALA A 32 -2.00 -6.93 12.12
N PHE A 33 -2.88 -6.64 13.09
CA PHE A 33 -2.74 -5.50 13.99
C PHE A 33 -1.46 -5.57 14.82
N ALA A 34 -1.13 -6.74 15.37
CA ALA A 34 0.10 -6.93 16.14
C ALA A 34 1.36 -6.68 15.28
N LEU A 35 1.38 -7.20 14.05
CA LEU A 35 2.46 -6.97 13.08
C LEU A 35 2.62 -5.47 12.77
N LEU A 36 1.52 -4.79 12.41
CA LEU A 36 1.55 -3.37 12.09
C LEU A 36 2.00 -2.53 13.30
N THR A 37 1.46 -2.81 14.48
CA THR A 37 1.83 -2.10 15.71
C THR A 37 3.32 -2.24 16.02
N GLN A 38 3.89 -3.43 15.81
CA GLN A 38 5.32 -3.64 16.01
C GLN A 38 6.16 -2.93 14.93
N TYR A 39 5.69 -2.91 13.69
CA TYR A 39 6.34 -2.21 12.58
C TYR A 39 6.34 -0.68 12.80
N LEU A 40 5.22 -0.10 13.20
CA LEU A 40 5.06 1.35 13.39
C LEU A 40 5.97 1.93 14.49
N LYS A 41 6.41 1.13 15.46
CA LYS A 41 7.35 1.54 16.53
C LYS A 41 8.73 1.96 16.02
N LYS A 42 9.08 1.65 14.77
CA LYS A 42 10.37 2.02 14.16
C LYS A 42 10.45 3.50 13.76
N PHE A 43 9.30 4.17 13.65
CA PHE A 43 9.18 5.50 13.07
C PHE A 43 8.99 6.57 14.14
N ASP A 44 9.44 7.79 13.85
CA ASP A 44 9.42 8.90 14.80
C ASP A 44 8.03 9.55 14.87
N LEU A 45 7.31 9.58 13.73
CA LEU A 45 5.93 10.03 13.63
C LEU A 45 5.04 8.90 13.12
N ALA A 46 4.32 8.25 14.02
CA ALA A 46 3.40 7.17 13.70
C ALA A 46 2.11 7.29 14.54
N PRO A 47 0.95 6.91 13.98
CA PRO A 47 -0.26 6.76 14.76
C PRO A 47 -0.14 5.56 15.71
N ILE A 48 -0.74 5.67 16.89
CA ILE A 48 -0.95 4.55 17.81
C ILE A 48 -2.41 4.14 17.66
N PHE A 49 -2.65 3.03 16.98
CA PHE A 49 -4.00 2.53 16.76
C PHE A 49 -4.48 1.64 17.90
N THR A 50 -5.78 1.67 18.18
CA THR A 50 -6.47 0.55 18.81
C THR A 50 -6.78 -0.54 17.79
N GLN A 51 -7.15 -1.74 18.25
CA GLN A 51 -7.54 -2.81 17.35
C GLN A 51 -8.80 -2.44 16.55
N GLU A 52 -9.75 -1.73 17.18
CA GLU A 52 -10.98 -1.27 16.54
C GLU A 52 -10.70 -0.23 15.45
N GLU A 53 -9.75 0.68 15.68
CA GLU A 53 -9.32 1.66 14.67
C GLU A 53 -8.62 0.98 13.50
N PHE A 54 -7.74 0.02 13.77
CA PHE A 54 -7.09 -0.78 12.72
C PHE A 54 -8.11 -1.56 11.90
N GLU A 55 -9.05 -2.24 12.54
CA GLU A 55 -10.13 -2.94 11.87
C GLU A 55 -10.96 -1.98 11.03
N TYR A 56 -11.36 -0.83 11.58
CA TYR A 56 -12.13 0.16 10.84
C TYR A 56 -11.41 0.64 9.56
N LEU A 57 -10.09 0.84 9.63
CA LEU A 57 -9.28 1.38 8.54
C LEU A 57 -8.87 0.31 7.51
N CYS A 58 -8.56 -0.91 7.96
CA CYS A 58 -7.94 -1.95 7.13
C CYS A 58 -8.89 -3.11 6.81
N GLN A 59 -10.11 -3.18 7.36
CA GLN A 59 -11.08 -4.20 6.98
C GLN A 59 -11.47 -4.05 5.51
N ASN A 60 -11.37 -5.14 4.75
CA ASN A 60 -11.71 -5.18 3.34
C ASN A 60 -13.14 -4.66 3.09
N ARG A 61 -13.24 -3.58 2.31
CA ARG A 61 -14.51 -2.98 1.89
C ARG A 61 -14.43 -2.68 0.40
N SER A 62 -15.39 -3.22 -0.34
CA SER A 62 -15.47 -3.02 -1.79
C SER A 62 -15.46 -1.52 -2.12
N ASN A 63 -14.64 -1.14 -3.10
CA ASN A 63 -14.43 0.24 -3.55
C ASN A 63 -13.88 1.22 -2.50
N ILE A 64 -13.34 0.73 -1.37
CA ILE A 64 -12.79 1.58 -0.31
C ILE A 64 -11.38 1.15 0.05
N VAL A 65 -11.19 -0.09 0.52
CA VAL A 65 -9.89 -0.59 0.97
C VAL A 65 -9.76 -2.07 0.70
N SER A 66 -8.57 -2.46 0.25
CA SER A 66 -8.17 -3.84 0.04
C SER A 66 -6.94 -4.16 0.88
N SER A 67 -7.02 -5.22 1.67
CA SER A 67 -6.02 -5.65 2.63
C SER A 67 -5.74 -7.13 2.48
N PHE A 68 -4.46 -7.48 2.56
CA PHE A 68 -3.93 -8.81 2.30
C PHE A 68 -2.99 -9.23 3.42
N VAL A 69 -2.89 -10.54 3.58
CA VAL A 69 -1.98 -11.19 4.52
C VAL A 69 -1.26 -12.33 3.82
N VAL A 70 -0.07 -12.65 4.33
CA VAL A 70 0.67 -13.86 3.94
C VAL A 70 0.59 -14.87 5.06
N GLU A 71 -0.13 -15.96 4.80
CA GLU A 71 -0.28 -17.11 5.70
C GLU A 71 0.72 -18.21 5.34
N GLN A 72 1.52 -18.63 6.32
CA GLN A 72 2.50 -19.71 6.15
C GLN A 72 1.82 -21.09 6.29
N GLU A 73 2.55 -22.16 5.98
CA GLU A 73 2.04 -23.54 6.05
C GLU A 73 1.60 -23.97 7.46
N ASP A 74 2.11 -23.31 8.51
CA ASP A 74 1.75 -23.51 9.92
C ASP A 74 0.52 -22.70 10.37
N GLY A 75 -0.07 -21.87 9.50
CA GLY A 75 -1.20 -20.99 9.81
C GLY A 75 -0.79 -19.68 10.50
N GLU A 76 0.51 -19.37 10.55
CA GLU A 76 1.01 -18.09 11.04
C GLU A 76 0.84 -17.00 9.98
N ILE A 77 0.31 -15.84 10.39
CA ILE A 77 0.28 -14.64 9.56
C ILE A 77 1.59 -13.90 9.77
N THR A 78 2.34 -13.72 8.69
CA THR A 78 3.72 -13.20 8.75
C THR A 78 3.87 -11.81 8.18
N ASP A 79 3.07 -11.48 7.17
CA ASP A 79 3.13 -10.20 6.48
C ASP A 79 1.71 -9.65 6.29
N PHE A 80 1.59 -8.33 6.27
CA PHE A 80 0.36 -7.58 6.05
C PHE A 80 0.61 -6.42 5.07
N ILE A 81 -0.32 -6.16 4.16
CA ILE A 81 -0.28 -5.02 3.23
C ILE A 81 -1.69 -4.57 2.87
N SER A 82 -1.90 -3.27 2.74
CA SER A 82 -3.18 -2.70 2.31
C SER A 82 -3.03 -1.52 1.35
N TYR A 83 -4.08 -1.27 0.58
CA TYR A 83 -4.25 -0.09 -0.26
C TYR A 83 -5.70 0.38 -0.24
N TYR A 84 -5.92 1.68 -0.38
CA TYR A 84 -7.26 2.25 -0.50
C TYR A 84 -7.56 2.70 -1.93
N HIS A 85 -8.84 2.77 -2.24
CA HIS A 85 -9.35 3.06 -3.58
C HIS A 85 -9.73 4.53 -3.64
N LEU A 86 -9.26 5.24 -4.68
CA LEU A 86 -9.57 6.65 -4.87
C LEU A 86 -9.70 6.93 -6.37
N SER A 87 -10.91 6.73 -6.89
CA SER A 87 -11.21 7.06 -8.28
C SER A 87 -11.29 8.57 -8.48
N SER A 88 -10.71 9.06 -9.57
CA SER A 88 -10.71 10.48 -9.95
C SER A 88 -11.48 10.70 -11.24
N THR A 89 -12.24 11.79 -11.32
CA THR A 89 -12.95 12.17 -12.55
C THR A 89 -11.97 12.69 -13.61
N ILE A 90 -12.03 12.13 -14.81
CA ILE A 90 -11.25 12.60 -15.97
C ILE A 90 -12.02 13.71 -16.66
N MET A 91 -11.43 14.90 -16.73
CA MET A 91 -12.05 16.05 -17.37
C MET A 91 -11.78 16.07 -18.88
N ASN A 92 -12.83 16.34 -19.67
CA ASN A 92 -12.75 16.61 -21.12
C ASN A 92 -12.12 15.49 -21.98
N HIS A 93 -12.27 14.22 -21.59
CA HIS A 93 -11.82 13.09 -22.40
C HIS A 93 -13.00 12.37 -23.07
N GLN A 94 -12.91 12.10 -24.38
CA GLN A 94 -14.04 11.60 -25.17
C GLN A 94 -14.43 10.14 -24.85
N GLN A 95 -13.47 9.32 -24.41
CA GLN A 95 -13.65 7.87 -24.24
C GLN A 95 -13.68 7.41 -22.77
N TYR A 96 -13.10 8.18 -21.85
CA TYR A 96 -12.89 7.77 -20.46
C TYR A 96 -13.32 8.91 -19.54
N ASN A 97 -14.05 8.59 -18.48
CA ASN A 97 -14.60 9.55 -17.53
C ASN A 97 -14.04 9.39 -16.11
N THR A 98 -13.42 8.26 -15.81
CA THR A 98 -12.92 7.91 -14.49
C THR A 98 -11.55 7.28 -14.62
N LEU A 99 -10.64 7.67 -13.71
CA LEU A 99 -9.35 7.03 -13.47
C LEU A 99 -9.46 6.25 -12.15
N ASN A 100 -9.38 4.93 -12.21
CA ASN A 100 -9.40 4.07 -11.04
C ASN A 100 -7.99 3.97 -10.45
N ALA A 101 -7.67 4.85 -9.51
CA ALA A 101 -6.41 4.81 -8.79
C ALA A 101 -6.56 4.07 -7.46
N CYS A 102 -5.50 3.37 -7.08
CA CYS A 102 -5.32 2.86 -5.74
C CYS A 102 -4.07 3.49 -5.12
N TYR A 103 -4.07 3.63 -3.80
CA TYR A 103 -3.00 4.26 -3.05
C TYR A 103 -2.56 3.30 -1.95
N MET A 104 -1.26 3.02 -1.92
CA MET A 104 -0.65 2.21 -0.87
C MET A 104 -0.98 2.82 0.49
N TYR A 105 -1.45 1.95 1.38
CA TYR A 105 -1.76 2.34 2.74
C TYR A 105 -0.69 1.78 3.68
N TYR A 106 -1.04 0.98 4.67
CA TYR A 106 -0.08 0.41 5.61
C TYR A 106 0.45 -0.94 5.13
N HIS A 107 1.67 -1.27 5.55
CA HIS A 107 2.25 -2.59 5.39
C HIS A 107 3.10 -2.94 6.61
N ALA A 108 3.33 -4.23 6.80
CA ALA A 108 4.26 -4.78 7.76
C ALA A 108 4.77 -6.11 7.21
N ALA A 109 6.01 -6.11 6.72
CA ALA A 109 6.69 -7.30 6.21
C ALA A 109 7.71 -7.81 7.24
N SER A 110 7.66 -9.11 7.53
CA SER A 110 8.54 -9.81 8.47
C SER A 110 9.39 -10.88 7.78
N ARG A 111 8.77 -11.72 6.95
CA ARG A 111 9.47 -12.82 6.25
C ARG A 111 9.67 -12.54 4.77
N THR A 112 8.67 -11.94 4.14
CA THR A 112 8.70 -11.68 2.69
C THR A 112 9.43 -10.37 2.41
N PRO A 113 10.35 -10.31 1.43
CA PRO A 113 10.93 -9.05 1.00
C PRO A 113 9.83 -8.05 0.59
N LEU A 114 9.92 -6.81 1.08
CA LEU A 114 8.90 -5.79 0.80
C LEU A 114 8.61 -5.60 -0.71
N PRO A 115 9.60 -5.59 -1.63
CA PRO A 115 9.32 -5.48 -3.06
C PRO A 115 8.47 -6.63 -3.62
N ASP A 116 8.64 -7.84 -3.09
CA ASP A 116 7.87 -9.01 -3.54
C ASP A 116 6.41 -8.89 -3.06
N LEU A 117 6.23 -8.48 -1.79
CA LEU A 117 4.90 -8.24 -1.20
C LEU A 117 4.13 -7.15 -1.95
N VAL A 118 4.80 -6.06 -2.31
CA VAL A 118 4.19 -4.98 -3.10
C VAL A 118 3.92 -5.43 -4.53
N ASN A 119 4.80 -6.25 -5.14
CA ASN A 119 4.57 -6.76 -6.49
C ASN A 119 3.29 -7.60 -6.59
N ASP A 120 3.01 -8.47 -5.61
CA ASP A 120 1.75 -9.22 -5.59
C ASP A 120 0.53 -8.33 -5.35
N CYS A 121 0.71 -7.25 -4.60
CA CYS A 121 -0.31 -6.22 -4.45
C CYS A 121 -0.60 -5.50 -5.78
N LEU A 122 0.43 -5.19 -6.58
CA LEU A 122 0.28 -4.63 -7.93
C LEU A 122 -0.44 -5.58 -8.88
N ILE A 123 -0.12 -6.88 -8.85
CA ILE A 123 -0.81 -7.90 -9.63
C ILE A 123 -2.30 -7.94 -9.26
N HIS A 124 -2.62 -7.95 -7.96
CA HIS A 124 -4.00 -7.92 -7.50
C HIS A 124 -4.73 -6.66 -7.97
N ALA A 125 -4.13 -5.47 -7.83
CA ALA A 125 -4.74 -4.23 -8.31
C ALA A 125 -4.97 -4.26 -9.83
N HIS A 126 -4.01 -4.74 -10.61
CA HIS A 126 -4.16 -4.86 -12.07
C HIS A 126 -5.31 -5.80 -12.46
N ASN A 127 -5.43 -6.95 -11.80
CA ASN A 127 -6.49 -7.93 -12.02
C ASN A 127 -7.89 -7.43 -11.60
N ASN A 128 -7.95 -6.34 -10.82
CA ASN A 128 -9.20 -5.69 -10.40
C ASN A 128 -9.40 -4.33 -11.10
N ASP A 129 -8.87 -4.19 -12.33
CA ASP A 129 -9.10 -3.06 -13.22
C ASP A 129 -8.69 -1.68 -12.63
N PHE A 130 -7.66 -1.65 -11.77
CA PHE A 130 -7.01 -0.40 -11.39
C PHE A 130 -6.05 0.07 -12.49
N ASP A 131 -6.14 1.37 -12.81
CA ASP A 131 -5.35 2.01 -13.86
C ASP A 131 -3.94 2.38 -13.37
N VAL A 132 -3.81 2.71 -12.08
CA VAL A 132 -2.56 3.18 -11.48
C VAL A 132 -2.50 2.84 -9.99
N PHE A 133 -1.30 2.51 -9.51
CA PHE A 133 -0.99 2.27 -8.11
C PHE A 133 -0.03 3.35 -7.61
N ASN A 134 -0.49 4.17 -6.69
CA ASN A 134 0.27 5.28 -6.12
C ASN A 134 0.86 4.89 -4.77
N ALA A 135 2.05 5.38 -4.46
CA ALA A 135 2.69 5.21 -3.16
C ALA A 135 3.49 6.47 -2.82
N LEU A 136 3.53 6.83 -1.53
CA LEU A 136 4.39 7.90 -1.03
C LEU A 136 5.78 7.35 -0.70
N ASP A 137 6.79 8.21 -0.63
CA ASP A 137 8.16 7.87 -0.22
C ASP A 137 8.35 7.82 1.31
N LEU A 138 7.27 7.53 2.03
CA LEU A 138 7.22 7.35 3.47
C LEU A 138 7.67 5.95 3.88
N MET A 139 7.97 5.79 5.18
CA MET A 139 8.34 4.50 5.76
C MET A 139 9.50 3.83 5.00
N ASP A 140 9.45 2.50 4.83
CA ASP A 140 10.42 1.72 4.08
C ASP A 140 10.11 1.67 2.56
N ASN A 141 9.22 2.54 2.04
CA ASN A 141 8.73 2.40 0.66
C ASN A 141 9.82 2.57 -0.41
N LYS A 142 10.87 3.35 -0.10
CA LYS A 142 12.03 3.51 -1.00
C LYS A 142 12.69 2.19 -1.39
N GLU A 143 12.52 1.12 -0.60
CA GLU A 143 13.06 -0.19 -0.90
C GLU A 143 12.50 -0.83 -2.18
N PHE A 144 11.26 -0.47 -2.57
CA PHE A 144 10.56 -1.05 -3.71
C PHE A 144 10.28 -0.05 -4.84
N LEU A 145 10.20 1.26 -4.57
CA LEU A 145 9.76 2.26 -5.56
C LEU A 145 10.53 2.15 -6.89
N GLU A 146 11.87 2.22 -6.85
CA GLU A 146 12.68 2.13 -8.07
C GLU A 146 12.62 0.73 -8.70
N LYS A 147 12.68 -0.33 -7.88
CA LYS A 147 12.70 -1.73 -8.34
C LYS A 147 11.41 -2.12 -9.07
N LEU A 148 10.27 -1.62 -8.59
CA LEU A 148 8.95 -1.85 -9.15
C LEU A 148 8.50 -0.75 -10.12
N LYS A 149 9.45 0.08 -10.59
CA LYS A 149 9.23 1.08 -11.65
C LYS A 149 8.21 2.16 -11.29
N PHE A 150 8.07 2.49 -10.00
CA PHE A 150 7.31 3.67 -9.62
C PHE A 150 8.02 4.91 -10.18
N GLY A 151 7.24 5.78 -10.82
CA GLY A 151 7.68 7.08 -11.30
C GLY A 151 7.40 8.15 -10.26
N VAL A 152 8.33 9.10 -10.10
CA VAL A 152 8.11 10.27 -9.27
C VAL A 152 7.07 11.17 -9.94
N GLY A 153 6.02 11.53 -9.19
CA GLY A 153 5.00 12.48 -9.63
C GLY A 153 5.49 13.93 -9.59
N ASP A 154 4.59 14.86 -9.92
CA ASP A 154 4.84 16.31 -9.84
C ASP A 154 4.38 16.94 -8.51
N GLY A 155 3.51 16.25 -7.77
CA GLY A 155 3.02 16.65 -6.46
C GLY A 155 3.96 16.26 -5.32
N ASN A 156 3.96 17.08 -4.25
CA ASN A 156 4.61 16.76 -2.99
C ASN A 156 3.60 16.86 -1.84
N LEU A 157 3.59 15.87 -0.95
CA LEU A 157 2.82 15.92 0.30
C LEU A 157 3.72 16.42 1.43
N GLN A 158 3.27 17.42 2.16
CA GLN A 158 4.04 18.06 3.24
C GLN A 158 3.31 17.91 4.57
N TYR A 159 4.04 17.53 5.61
CA TYR A 159 3.49 17.29 6.95
C TYR A 159 3.71 18.48 7.86
N TYR A 160 2.65 18.91 8.54
CA TYR A 160 2.67 20.01 9.50
C TYR A 160 2.03 19.56 10.81
N ILE A 161 2.65 19.90 11.94
CA ILE A 161 2.12 19.60 13.27
C ILE A 161 1.80 20.93 13.96
N TYR A 162 0.55 21.09 14.39
CA TYR A 162 0.09 22.29 15.07
C TYR A 162 0.46 22.26 16.56
N ASN A 163 0.97 23.40 17.07
CA ASN A 163 1.30 23.59 18.49
C ASN A 163 2.27 22.52 19.07
N TRP A 164 3.18 22.00 18.24
CA TRP A 164 4.19 21.04 18.66
C TRP A 164 5.54 21.39 18.02
N ARG A 165 6.61 21.39 18.83
CA ARG A 165 7.98 21.64 18.34
C ARG A 165 8.72 20.31 18.26
N CYS A 166 9.28 20.00 17.10
CA CYS A 166 10.12 18.82 16.88
C CYS A 166 11.30 19.16 15.96
N SER A 167 12.26 18.23 15.84
CA SER A 167 13.28 18.28 14.80
C SER A 167 12.66 17.99 13.42
N GLN A 168 13.36 18.36 12.36
CA GLN A 168 13.02 17.91 11.02
C GLN A 168 13.14 16.38 10.95
N MET A 169 12.16 15.75 10.29
CA MET A 169 12.12 14.31 10.06
C MET A 169 12.28 14.05 8.57
N ASN A 170 13.03 13.01 8.22
CA ASN A 170 13.05 12.53 6.85
C ASN A 170 11.78 11.71 6.56
N PRO A 171 11.32 11.61 5.31
CA PRO A 171 10.12 10.82 4.94
C PRO A 171 10.14 9.38 5.46
N GLU A 172 11.32 8.73 5.51
CA GLU A 172 11.52 7.37 6.01
C GLU A 172 11.27 7.23 7.53
N LYS A 173 11.15 8.34 8.25
CA LYS A 173 10.83 8.38 9.68
C LYS A 173 9.36 8.71 9.96
N VAL A 174 8.56 8.90 8.91
CA VAL A 174 7.14 9.21 9.00
C VAL A 174 6.33 8.00 8.54
N ALA A 175 5.45 7.53 9.40
CA ALA A 175 4.49 6.45 9.15
C ALA A 175 3.05 6.89 9.41
N LEU A 176 2.77 8.18 9.22
CA LEU A 176 1.43 8.74 9.30
C LEU A 176 0.90 8.94 7.88
N LEU A 177 -0.08 8.15 7.46
CA LEU A 177 -0.78 8.36 6.18
C LEU A 177 -2.03 9.20 6.41
N LEU A 178 -2.11 10.34 5.72
CA LEU A 178 -3.28 11.22 5.71
C LEU A 178 -4.02 11.03 4.38
N GLN A 179 -5.34 10.82 4.44
CA GLN A 179 -6.23 10.76 3.28
C GLN A 179 -6.70 12.15 2.86
#